data_AF-A0AAW9I4A2-F1
#
_entry.id   AF-A0AAW9I4A2-F1
#
_cell.length_a   1.000
_cell.length_b   1.000
_cell.length_c   1.000
_cell.angle_alpha   90.00
_cell.angle_beta   90.00
_cell.angle_gamma   90.00
#
_symmetry.space_group_name_H-M   'P 1'
#
loop_
_entity.id
_entity.type
_entity.pdbx_description
1 polymer ?
#
loop_
_entity_poly.entity_id
_entity_poly.type
_entity_poly.pdbx_seq_one_letter_code
_entity_poly.pdbx_strand_id
1 'polypeptide(L)'
;MKTIGIVTDGVTKLEIFLNENIRLIFGEKVKINNYQFKNLEKNHLINDDVILVMINDRVVKVKEYVDDTSKIIKINRSIRQKDIYKLFALPEGMDVLVVNDNEHTI
;
A
#
# COMPACT_ATOMS: atom_id res chain seq x y z
N MET A 1 -13.45 0.43 -18.56
CA MET A 1 -13.03 -0.38 -17.39
C MET A 1 -12.33 0.53 -16.43
N LYS A 2 -12.69 0.52 -15.13
CA LYS A 2 -12.07 1.41 -14.14
C LYS A 2 -10.67 0.91 -13.78
N THR A 3 -9.77 1.82 -13.42
CA THR A 3 -8.38 1.48 -13.11
C THR A 3 -7.98 1.90 -11.70
N ILE A 4 -7.12 1.08 -11.08
CA ILE A 4 -6.57 1.31 -9.74
C ILE A 4 -5.05 1.30 -9.86
N GLY A 5 -4.43 2.43 -9.57
CA GLY A 5 -2.99 2.58 -9.46
C GLY A 5 -2.53 2.26 -8.04
N ILE A 6 -1.59 1.33 -7.88
CA ILE A 6 -1.00 1.01 -6.58
C ILE A 6 0.43 1.53 -6.57
N VAL A 7 0.73 2.48 -5.68
CA VAL A 7 2.07 3.05 -5.56
C VAL A 7 2.79 2.46 -4.35
N THR A 8 3.92 1.79 -4.60
CA THR A 8 4.81 1.25 -3.57
C THR A 8 6.23 1.79 -3.76
N ASP A 9 7.10 1.66 -2.76
CA ASP A 9 8.49 2.14 -2.87
C ASP A 9 9.41 1.20 -3.71
N GLY A 10 8.91 0.04 -4.15
CA GLY A 10 9.67 -0.92 -4.96
C GLY A 10 8.94 -2.27 -5.08
N VAL A 11 9.56 -3.23 -5.80
CA VAL A 11 9.04 -4.60 -5.90
C VAL A 11 8.96 -5.22 -4.50
N THR A 12 7.75 -5.53 -4.04
CA THR A 12 7.53 -6.05 -2.69
C THR A 12 6.45 -7.13 -2.67
N LYS A 13 6.52 -8.05 -1.70
CA LYS A 13 5.44 -9.02 -1.41
C LYS A 13 4.09 -8.31 -1.12
N LEU A 14 4.14 -7.05 -0.70
CA LEU A 14 3.00 -6.18 -0.47
C LEU A 14 2.22 -5.86 -1.76
N GLU A 15 2.91 -5.62 -2.87
CA GLU A 15 2.25 -5.38 -4.17
C GLU A 15 1.39 -6.59 -4.57
N ILE A 16 1.97 -7.80 -4.46
CA ILE A 16 1.27 -9.06 -4.75
C ILE A 16 0.06 -9.21 -3.84
N PHE A 17 0.25 -9.03 -2.52
CA PHE A 17 -0.83 -9.11 -1.54
C PHE A 17 -1.98 -8.14 -1.86
N LEU A 18 -1.70 -6.88 -2.17
CA LEU A 18 -2.74 -5.90 -2.50
C LEU A 18 -3.47 -6.27 -3.80
N ASN A 19 -2.74 -6.69 -4.82
CA ASN A 19 -3.32 -7.13 -6.09
C ASN A 19 -4.30 -8.30 -5.90
N GLU A 20 -3.90 -9.32 -5.13
CA GLU A 20 -4.77 -10.47 -4.83
C GLU A 20 -6.02 -10.05 -4.07
N ASN A 21 -5.90 -9.21 -3.05
CA ASN A 21 -7.06 -8.74 -2.26
C ASN A 21 -8.03 -7.93 -3.10
N ILE A 22 -7.54 -7.02 -3.94
CA ILE A 22 -8.38 -6.20 -4.83
C ILE A 22 -9.06 -7.10 -5.87
N ARG A 23 -8.34 -8.05 -6.47
CA ARG A 23 -8.92 -9.01 -7.42
C ARG A 23 -9.95 -9.94 -6.77
N LEU A 24 -9.78 -10.30 -5.50
CA LEU A 24 -10.76 -11.13 -4.78
C LEU A 24 -12.11 -10.41 -4.61
N ILE A 25 -12.10 -9.08 -4.48
CA ILE A 25 -13.31 -8.27 -4.32
C ILE A 25 -13.92 -7.89 -5.68
N PHE A 26 -13.08 -7.41 -6.61
CA PHE A 26 -13.56 -6.80 -7.85
C PHE A 26 -13.47 -7.72 -9.07
N GLY A 27 -12.78 -8.86 -8.96
CA GLY A 27 -12.52 -9.77 -10.08
C GLY A 27 -11.81 -9.05 -11.23
N GLU A 28 -12.30 -9.27 -12.45
CA GLU A 28 -11.78 -8.63 -13.67
C GLU A 28 -12.45 -7.29 -14.00
N LYS A 29 -13.30 -6.76 -13.11
CA LYS A 29 -14.03 -5.50 -13.35
C LYS A 29 -13.14 -4.26 -13.27
N VAL A 30 -11.93 -4.40 -12.73
CA VAL A 30 -10.95 -3.32 -12.57
C VAL A 30 -9.60 -3.74 -13.16
N LYS A 31 -8.92 -2.78 -13.79
CA LYS A 31 -7.52 -2.93 -14.17
C LYS A 31 -6.64 -2.45 -13.03
N ILE A 32 -5.67 -3.24 -12.61
CA ILE A 32 -4.69 -2.83 -11.60
C ILE A 32 -3.37 -2.51 -12.28
N ASN A 33 -2.83 -1.32 -12.00
CA ASN A 33 -1.53 -0.86 -12.47
C ASN A 33 -0.62 -0.65 -11.25
N ASN A 34 0.58 -1.24 -11.26
CA ASN A 34 1.54 -1.10 -10.17
C ASN A 34 2.63 -0.11 -10.53
N TYR A 35 2.91 0.82 -9.62
CA TYR A 35 3.92 1.86 -9.76
C TYR A 35 4.93 1.77 -8.62
N GLN A 36 6.21 1.81 -9.00
CA GLN A 36 7.31 1.85 -8.04
C GLN A 36 7.81 3.28 -7.95
N PHE A 37 7.56 3.93 -6.82
CA PHE A 37 7.87 5.33 -6.59
C PHE A 37 9.33 5.66 -6.90
N LYS A 38 10.27 4.79 -6.53
CA LYS A 38 11.71 4.97 -6.80
C LYS A 38 12.07 4.98 -8.29
N ASN A 39 11.22 4.38 -9.13
CA ASN A 39 11.44 4.24 -10.56
C ASN A 39 10.53 5.18 -11.36
N LEU A 40 9.78 6.07 -10.69
CA LEU A 40 8.98 7.07 -11.38
C LEU A 40 9.87 8.17 -11.95
N GLU A 41 9.90 8.27 -13.27
CA GLU A 41 10.57 9.35 -13.97
C GLU A 41 9.88 10.69 -13.69
N LYS A 42 10.65 11.79 -13.71
CA LYS A 42 10.21 13.14 -13.33
C LYS A 42 8.98 13.67 -14.10
N ASN A 43 8.67 13.10 -15.26
CA ASN A 43 7.53 13.49 -16.09
C ASN A 43 6.46 12.39 -16.22
N HIS A 44 6.57 11.32 -15.42
CA HIS A 44 5.58 10.26 -15.43
C HIS A 44 4.29 10.75 -14.79
N LEU A 45 3.16 10.48 -15.45
CA LEU A 45 1.84 10.87 -14.96
C LEU A 45 0.98 9.61 -14.75
N ILE A 46 0.51 9.43 -13.53
CA ILE A 46 -0.41 8.37 -13.10
C ILE A 46 -1.84 8.91 -13.25
N ASN A 47 -2.55 8.36 -14.24
CA ASN A 47 -3.91 8.79 -14.63
C ASN A 47 -4.99 7.76 -14.24
N ASP A 48 -4.72 6.93 -13.23
CA ASP A 48 -5.70 5.94 -12.78
C ASP A 48 -6.92 6.58 -12.12
N ASP A 49 -8.08 5.92 -12.19
CA ASP A 49 -9.31 6.43 -11.56
C ASP A 49 -9.19 6.53 -10.03
N VAL A 50 -8.43 5.62 -9.41
CA VAL A 50 -8.14 5.60 -7.98
C VAL A 50 -6.67 5.25 -7.76
N ILE A 51 -6.00 5.96 -6.85
CA ILE A 51 -4.56 5.81 -6.60
C ILE A 51 -4.33 5.46 -5.13
N LEU A 52 -3.85 4.25 -4.86
CA LEU A 52 -3.62 3.74 -3.51
C LEU A 52 -2.19 4.00 -3.07
N VAL A 53 -2.03 4.64 -1.91
CA VAL A 53 -0.72 4.95 -1.29
C VAL A 53 -0.74 4.60 0.18
N MET A 54 0.33 4.02 0.72
CA MET A 54 0.35 3.55 2.12
C MET A 54 1.05 4.47 3.11
N ILE A 55 2.11 5.16 2.70
CA ILE A 55 2.98 5.94 3.59
C ILE A 55 2.61 7.42 3.46
N ASN A 56 2.44 8.12 4.60
CA ASN A 56 2.09 9.55 4.62
C ASN A 56 3.05 10.40 3.78
N ASP A 57 4.35 10.21 3.99
CA ASP A 57 5.38 10.95 3.25
C ASP A 57 5.32 10.68 1.73
N ARG A 58 4.82 9.50 1.33
CA ARG A 58 4.63 9.17 -0.08
C ARG A 58 3.39 9.82 -0.66
N VAL A 59 2.32 10.01 0.11
CA VAL A 59 1.15 10.75 -0.36
C VAL A 59 1.58 12.14 -0.83
N VAL A 60 2.43 12.84 -0.07
CA VAL A 60 2.91 14.18 -0.46
C VAL A 60 3.68 14.14 -1.78
N LYS A 61 4.59 13.19 -1.94
CA LYS A 61 5.44 13.10 -3.13
C LYS A 61 4.69 12.59 -4.38
N VAL A 62 3.76 11.66 -4.20
CA VAL A 62 2.94 11.12 -5.30
C VAL A 62 2.06 12.20 -5.91
N LYS A 63 1.72 13.27 -5.19
CA LYS A 63 0.99 14.43 -5.75
C LYS A 63 1.66 15.05 -6.97
N GLU A 64 2.99 14.95 -7.09
CA GLU A 64 3.74 15.46 -8.24
C GLU A 64 3.56 14.62 -9.51
N TYR A 65 3.06 13.39 -9.38
CA TYR A 65 2.91 12.41 -10.45
C TYR A 65 1.45 12.15 -10.80
N VAL A 66 0.50 12.93 -10.29
CA VAL A 66 -0.95 12.73 -10.55
C VAL A 66 -1.58 14.01 -11.07
N ASP A 67 -2.57 13.86 -11.93
CA ASP A 67 -3.33 14.97 -12.50
C ASP A 67 -4.34 15.56 -11.50
N ASP A 68 -4.90 14.72 -10.63
CA ASP A 68 -5.86 15.10 -9.61
C ASP A 68 -5.58 14.38 -8.29
N THR A 69 -5.19 15.17 -7.28
CA THR A 69 -4.87 14.65 -5.95
C THR A 69 -6.07 14.08 -5.19
N SER A 70 -7.31 14.38 -5.62
CA SER A 70 -8.52 13.81 -5.03
C SER A 70 -8.67 12.30 -5.29
N LYS A 71 -7.98 11.80 -6.32
CA LYS A 71 -7.93 10.37 -6.67
C LYS A 71 -7.03 9.56 -5.73
N ILE A 72 -6.19 10.24 -4.92
CA ILE A 72 -5.30 9.57 -3.98
C ILE A 72 -6.07 9.12 -2.73
N ILE A 73 -6.10 7.81 -2.50
CA ILE A 73 -6.63 7.19 -1.30
C ILE A 73 -5.46 6.63 -0.48
N LYS A 74 -5.32 7.12 0.74
CA LYS A 74 -4.39 6.54 1.71
C LYS A 74 -4.97 5.24 2.26
N ILE A 75 -4.22 4.16 2.14
CA ILE A 75 -4.56 2.85 2.72
C ILE A 75 -3.59 2.50 3.85
N ASN A 76 -4.10 1.90 4.93
CA ASN A 76 -3.28 1.45 6.06
C ASN A 76 -3.30 -0.08 6.14
N ARG A 77 -2.23 -0.67 6.67
CA ARG A 77 -2.27 -2.08 7.10
C ARG A 77 -2.92 -2.15 8.48
N SER A 78 -3.88 -3.03 8.61
CA SER A 78 -4.45 -3.41 9.90
C SER A 78 -3.85 -4.73 10.36
N ILE A 79 -3.71 -4.87 11.68
CA ILE A 79 -3.35 -6.14 12.31
C ILE A 79 -4.51 -7.11 12.10
N ARG A 80 -4.22 -8.36 11.73
CA ARG A 80 -5.26 -9.37 11.57
C ARG A 80 -5.88 -9.66 12.94
N GLN A 81 -7.20 -9.86 12.99
CA GLN A 81 -7.92 -10.10 14.24
C GLN A 81 -7.34 -11.29 15.04
N LYS A 82 -6.90 -12.35 14.35
CA LYS A 82 -6.27 -13.51 15.01
C LYS A 82 -4.98 -13.15 15.80
N ASP A 83 -4.32 -12.07 15.42
CA ASP A 83 -3.04 -11.64 16.02
C ASP A 83 -3.25 -10.51 17.06
N ILE A 84 -4.42 -9.84 17.07
CA ILE A 84 -4.72 -8.79 18.06
C ILE A 84 -4.71 -9.33 19.50
N TYR A 85 -5.22 -10.55 19.70
CA TYR A 85 -5.29 -11.16 21.02
C TYR A 85 -3.90 -11.51 21.58
N LYS A 86 -2.93 -11.82 20.71
CA LYS A 86 -1.54 -12.03 21.14
C LYS A 86 -0.93 -10.74 21.68
N LEU A 87 -1.29 -9.60 21.09
CA LEU A 87 -0.82 -8.29 21.55
C LEU A 87 -1.46 -7.91 22.88
N PHE A 88 -2.74 -8.22 23.10
CA PHE A 88 -3.41 -7.99 24.39
C PHE A 88 -2.93 -8.90 25.51
N ALA A 89 -2.29 -10.03 25.18
CA ALA A 89 -1.67 -10.91 26.17
C ALA A 89 -0.31 -10.39 26.67
N LEU A 90 0.25 -9.33 26.06
CA LEU A 90 1.52 -8.75 26.48
C LEU A 90 1.35 -8.04 27.83
N PRO A 91 2.21 -8.30 28.83
CA PRO A 91 2.16 -7.64 30.12
C PRO A 91 2.31 -6.12 30.00
N GLU A 92 1.62 -5.41 30.89
CA GLU A 92 1.78 -3.97 31.01
C GLU A 92 3.23 -3.60 31.37
N GLY A 93 3.76 -2.56 30.73
CA GLY A 93 5.12 -2.08 30.97
C GLY A 93 6.24 -2.93 30.35
N MET A 94 5.91 -3.96 29.57
CA MET A 94 6.90 -4.74 28.82
C MET A 94 7.42 -3.96 27.60
N ASP A 95 8.74 -3.89 27.44
CA ASP A 95 9.35 -3.40 26.21
C ASP A 95 9.10 -4.38 25.07
N VAL A 96 8.52 -3.89 23.98
CA VAL A 96 8.12 -4.71 22.83
C VAL A 96 8.72 -4.16 21.54
N LEU A 97 9.33 -5.03 20.74
CA LEU A 97 9.79 -4.70 19.40
C LEU A 97 8.76 -5.22 18.38
N VAL A 98 8.07 -4.30 17.72
CA VAL A 98 7.20 -4.64 16.59
C VAL A 98 8.04 -4.69 15.32
N VAL A 99 8.44 -5.89 14.95
CA VAL A 99 9.10 -6.19 13.67
C VAL A 99 8.06 -6.62 12.64
N ASN A 100 8.21 -6.17 11.39
CA ASN A 100 7.43 -6.77 10.30
C ASN A 100 7.98 -8.18 10.05
N ASP A 101 7.09 -9.16 9.93
CA ASP A 101 7.43 -10.57 9.67
C ASP A 101 7.64 -10.81 8.17
N ASN A 102 8.57 -10.08 7.58
CA ASN A 102 9.03 -10.28 6.22
C ASN A 102 10.53 -10.58 6.23
N GLU A 103 10.95 -11.58 5.44
CA GLU A 103 12.32 -12.14 5.35
C GLU A 103 13.44 -11.14 5.04
N HIS A 104 13.14 -9.84 4.94
CA HIS A 104 14.11 -8.79 4.72
C HIS A 104 13.95 -7.72 5.79
N THR A 105 14.69 -7.89 6.88
CA THR A 105 15.21 -6.76 7.66
C THR A 105 16.69 -6.69 7.32
N ILE A 106 17.13 -5.57 6.72
CA ILE A 106 18.56 -5.31 6.44
C ILE A 106 19.28 -5.10 7.77
#